data_AF-A0A7X7P6B0-F1
#
_entry.id   AF-A0A7X7P6B0-F1
#
_cell.length_a   1.000
_cell.length_b   1.000
_cell.length_c   1.000
_cell.angle_alpha   90.00
_cell.angle_beta   90.00
_cell.angle_gamma   90.00
#
_symmetry.space_group_name_H-M   'P 1'
#
loop_
_entity.id
_entity.type
_entity.pdbx_description
1 polymer ?
#
loop_
_entity_poly.entity_id
_entity_poly.type
_entity_poly.pdbx_seq_one_letter_code
_entity_poly.pdbx_strand_id
1 'polypeptide(L)'
;MSEYYVLGFFLFLGAFIAAAAIIIGKLLGFASKDSKNKYAPYECGMETYGNARIQFKVGYYLFALLFLIFDIEALFLFPILAQFKTIMAGETLLVPIIVFIDLVIFVAILFFGLAYAWKKGILKWE
;
A
#
# COMPACT_ATOMS: atom_id res chain seq x y z
N MET A 1 25.07 -8.17 5.60
CA MET A 1 25.56 -7.94 4.22
C MET A 1 25.16 -9.08 3.29
N SER A 2 25.46 -10.35 3.61
CA SER A 2 25.00 -11.53 2.85
C SER A 2 23.48 -11.55 2.62
N GLU A 3 22.70 -11.24 3.67
CA GLU A 3 21.22 -11.22 3.60
C GLU A 3 20.67 -10.18 2.62
N TYR A 4 21.30 -9.01 2.50
CA TYR A 4 20.89 -8.00 1.52
C TYR A 4 21.18 -8.44 0.08
N TYR A 5 22.26 -9.20 -0.15
CA TYR A 5 22.51 -9.81 -1.46
C TYR A 5 21.46 -10.86 -1.81
N VAL A 6 21.03 -11.67 -0.84
CA VAL A 6 19.93 -12.63 -1.02
C VAL A 6 18.63 -11.90 -1.36
N LEU A 7 18.30 -10.84 -0.64
CA LEU A 7 17.10 -10.04 -0.88
C LEU A 7 17.13 -9.37 -2.26
N GLY A 8 18.27 -8.76 -2.63
CA GLY A 8 18.48 -8.18 -3.95
C GLY A 8 18.36 -9.21 -5.08
N PHE A 9 18.90 -10.41 -4.86
CA PHE A 9 18.77 -11.53 -5.81
C PHE A 9 17.31 -11.94 -6.02
N PHE A 10 16.51 -12.07 -4.95
CA PHE A 10 15.10 -12.42 -5.06
C PHE A 10 14.27 -11.33 -5.76
N LEU A 11 14.54 -10.05 -5.47
CA LEU A 11 13.90 -8.93 -6.17
C LEU A 11 14.23 -8.96 -7.68
N PHE A 12 15.50 -9.17 -8.01
CA PHE A 12 15.93 -9.30 -9.40
C PHE A 12 15.28 -10.50 -10.09
N LEU A 13 15.29 -11.67 -9.44
CA LEU A 13 14.71 -12.89 -9.99
C LEU A 13 13.20 -12.71 -10.25
N GLY A 14 12.46 -12.10 -9.32
CA GLY A 14 11.04 -11.81 -9.50
C GLY A 14 10.77 -10.89 -10.69
N ALA A 15 11.52 -9.79 -10.79
CA ALA A 15 11.43 -8.87 -11.93
C ALA A 15 11.83 -9.56 -13.25
N PHE A 16 12.86 -10.40 -13.23
CA PHE A 16 13.31 -11.16 -14.39
C PHE A 16 12.24 -12.14 -14.88
N ILE A 17 11.62 -12.90 -13.97
CA ILE A 17 10.55 -13.85 -14.33
C ILE A 17 9.36 -13.09 -14.92
N ALA A 18 8.94 -11.97 -14.31
CA ALA A 18 7.84 -11.16 -14.84
C ALA A 18 8.15 -10.61 -16.24
N ALA A 19 9.36 -10.08 -16.44
CA ALA A 19 9.81 -9.59 -17.75
C ALA A 19 9.90 -10.71 -18.79
N ALA A 20 10.46 -11.87 -18.42
CA ALA A 20 10.55 -13.03 -19.28
C ALA A 20 9.16 -13.53 -19.70
N ALA A 21 8.20 -13.58 -18.78
CA ALA A 21 6.81 -13.95 -19.08
C ALA A 21 6.17 -13.00 -20.10
N ILE A 22 6.36 -11.68 -19.94
CA ILE A 22 5.88 -10.68 -20.90
C ILE A 22 6.54 -10.85 -22.27
N ILE A 23 7.87 -11.05 -22.32
CA ILE A 23 8.63 -11.21 -23.56
C ILE A 23 8.22 -12.49 -24.28
N ILE A 24 8.17 -13.62 -23.58
CA ILE A 24 7.75 -14.91 -24.13
C ILE A 24 6.31 -14.81 -24.62
N GLY A 25 5.40 -14.21 -23.84
CA GLY A 25 4.02 -13.98 -24.25
C GLY A 25 3.92 -13.15 -25.53
N LYS A 26 4.77 -12.13 -25.69
CA LYS A 26 4.84 -11.30 -26.91
C LYS A 26 5.44 -12.06 -28.10
N LEU A 27 6.43 -12.94 -27.89
CA LEU A 27 7.09 -13.72 -28.95
C LEU A 27 6.22 -14.89 -29.44
N LEU A 28 5.53 -15.58 -28.52
CA LEU A 28 4.66 -16.71 -28.83
C LEU A 28 3.24 -16.26 -29.25
N GLY A 29 2.83 -15.05 -28.85
CA GLY A 29 1.51 -14.51 -29.16
C GLY A 29 1.31 -14.31 -30.66
N PHE A 30 0.12 -14.68 -31.16
CA PHE A 30 -0.24 -14.43 -32.55
C PHE A 30 -0.37 -12.93 -32.81
N ALA A 31 0.51 -12.39 -33.64
CA ALA A 31 0.49 -10.98 -34.02
C ALA A 31 -0.68 -10.71 -34.99
N SER A 32 -1.80 -10.20 -34.47
CA SER A 32 -2.88 -9.67 -35.31
C SER A 32 -2.45 -8.38 -36.00
N LYS A 33 -2.96 -8.12 -37.21
CA LYS A 33 -2.65 -6.92 -38.01
C LYS A 33 -2.90 -5.66 -37.18
N ASP A 34 -1.97 -4.72 -37.26
CA ASP A 34 -2.15 -3.40 -36.67
C ASP A 34 -3.27 -2.67 -37.39
N SER A 35 -4.34 -2.41 -36.64
CA SER A 35 -5.52 -1.70 -37.12
C SER A 35 -5.95 -0.71 -36.06
N LYS A 36 -6.57 0.40 -36.48
CA LYS A 36 -7.09 1.43 -35.56
C LYS A 36 -8.03 0.83 -34.50
N ASN A 37 -8.84 -0.16 -34.89
CA ASN A 37 -9.80 -0.81 -34.00
C ASN A 37 -9.14 -1.72 -32.94
N LYS A 38 -7.96 -2.29 -33.23
CA LYS A 38 -7.19 -3.10 -32.26
C LYS A 38 -6.71 -2.28 -31.06
N TYR A 39 -6.41 -1.01 -31.29
CA TYR A 39 -5.92 -0.07 -30.27
C TYR A 39 -7.01 0.86 -29.73
N ALA A 40 -8.23 0.77 -30.26
CA ALA A 40 -9.35 1.57 -29.78
C ALA A 40 -9.73 1.11 -28.35
N PRO A 41 -10.05 2.04 -27.44
CA PRO A 41 -10.62 1.68 -26.15
C PRO A 41 -11.89 0.84 -26.33
N TYR A 42 -12.11 -0.09 -25.41
CA TYR A 42 -13.26 -0.97 -25.48
C TYR A 42 -14.56 -0.21 -25.14
N GLU A 43 -15.43 -0.05 -26.14
CA GLU A 43 -16.79 0.47 -25.98
C GLU A 43 -17.72 -0.17 -27.04
N CYS A 44 -17.65 -1.49 -27.21
CA CYS A 44 -18.47 -2.24 -28.19
C CYS A 44 -18.45 -1.68 -29.63
N GLY A 45 -17.35 -1.07 -30.07
CA GLY A 45 -17.20 -0.48 -31.40
C GLY A 45 -17.78 0.94 -31.54
N MET A 46 -18.28 1.53 -30.46
CA MET A 46 -18.63 2.95 -30.42
C MET A 46 -17.38 3.81 -30.25
N GLU A 47 -17.37 4.98 -30.87
CA GLU A 47 -16.32 5.96 -30.63
C GLU A 47 -16.44 6.49 -29.20
N THR A 48 -15.31 6.54 -28.48
CA THR A 48 -15.27 7.07 -27.12
C THR A 48 -15.61 8.56 -27.13
N TYR A 49 -16.54 8.96 -26.28
CA TYR A 49 -16.91 10.37 -26.08
C TYR A 49 -16.27 10.92 -24.81
N GLY A 50 -15.67 12.11 -24.94
CA GLY A 50 -15.10 12.84 -23.79
C GLY A 50 -13.64 12.51 -23.49
N ASN A 51 -13.12 13.16 -22.46
CA ASN A 51 -11.75 12.97 -21.98
C ASN A 51 -11.73 11.92 -20.86
N ALA A 52 -10.76 11.00 -20.87
CA ALA A 52 -10.55 10.03 -19.79
C ALA A 52 -10.16 10.68 -18.45
N ARG A 53 -9.69 11.94 -18.48
CA ARG A 53 -9.30 12.72 -17.28
C ARG A 53 -10.48 13.48 -16.70
N ILE A 54 -11.40 12.76 -16.08
CA ILE A 54 -12.49 13.33 -15.29
C ILE A 54 -12.08 13.44 -13.81
N GLN A 55 -12.81 14.27 -13.06
CA GLN A 55 -12.67 14.30 -11.61
C GLN A 55 -13.35 13.07 -11.01
N PHE A 56 -12.55 12.18 -10.43
CA PHE A 56 -13.06 11.06 -9.65
C PHE A 56 -13.60 11.53 -8.30
N LYS A 57 -14.38 10.67 -7.64
CA LYS A 57 -14.97 10.97 -6.32
C LYS A 57 -13.86 11.34 -5.33
N VAL A 58 -14.05 12.43 -4.57
CA VAL A 58 -13.08 12.91 -3.56
C VAL A 58 -12.82 11.87 -2.46
N GLY A 59 -13.71 10.90 -2.27
CA GLY A 59 -13.56 9.80 -1.32
C GLY A 59 -12.25 9.02 -1.48
N TYR A 60 -11.76 8.79 -2.71
CA TYR A 60 -10.48 8.11 -2.94
C TYR A 60 -9.30 8.88 -2.32
N TYR A 61 -9.33 10.21 -2.44
CA TYR A 61 -8.30 11.08 -1.86
C TYR A 61 -8.37 11.08 -0.33
N LEU A 62 -9.57 11.20 0.24
CA LEU A 62 -9.76 11.19 1.70
C LEU A 62 -9.34 9.85 2.32
N PHE A 63 -9.63 8.73 1.63
CA PHE A 63 -9.19 7.41 2.03
C PHE A 63 -7.67 7.28 1.99
N ALA A 64 -7.02 7.70 0.89
CA ALA A 64 -5.56 7.65 0.76
C ALA A 64 -4.86 8.53 1.81
N LEU A 65 -5.41 9.72 2.09
CA LEU A 65 -4.89 10.61 3.13
C LEU A 65 -5.02 10.00 4.53
N LEU A 66 -6.18 9.42 4.85
CA LEU A 66 -6.39 8.73 6.12
C LEU A 66 -5.45 7.53 6.28
N PHE A 67 -5.28 6.74 5.22
CA PHE A 67 -4.35 5.61 5.20
C PHE A 67 -2.91 6.06 5.43
N LEU A 68 -2.46 7.13 4.74
CA LEU A 68 -1.12 7.67 4.89
C LEU A 68 -0.83 8.11 6.33
N ILE A 69 -1.77 8.83 6.97
CA ILE A 69 -1.62 9.29 8.36
C ILE A 69 -1.53 8.08 9.29
N PHE A 70 -2.44 7.11 9.14
CA PHE A 70 -2.43 5.89 9.96
C PHE A 70 -1.14 5.08 9.78
N ASP A 71 -0.62 4.98 8.57
CA ASP A 71 0.63 4.25 8.26
C ASP A 71 1.86 4.92 8.89
N ILE A 72 1.94 6.26 8.81
CA ILE A 72 3.00 7.03 9.49
C ILE A 72 2.91 6.87 11.01
N GLU A 73 1.70 6.91 11.58
CA GLU A 73 1.52 6.71 13.01
C GLU A 73 1.92 5.29 13.43
N ALA A 74 1.53 4.26 12.68
CA ALA A 74 1.95 2.89 12.93
C ALA A 74 3.48 2.71 12.85
N LEU A 75 4.17 3.48 12.00
CA LEU A 75 5.63 3.46 11.90
C LEU A 75 6.31 3.83 13.24
N PHE A 76 5.69 4.70 14.06
CA PHE A 76 6.24 5.06 15.38
C PHE A 76 6.24 3.89 16.37
N LEU A 77 5.49 2.82 16.13
CA LEU A 77 5.53 1.62 16.98
C LEU A 77 6.83 0.81 16.79
N PHE A 78 7.44 0.86 15.60
CA PHE A 78 8.59 0.00 15.26
C PHE A 78 9.80 0.17 16.20
N PRO A 79 10.27 1.38 16.52
CA PRO A 79 11.42 1.55 17.41
C PRO A 79 11.19 0.96 18.81
N ILE A 80 9.97 1.09 19.33
CA ILE A 80 9.59 0.55 20.65
C ILE A 80 9.50 -0.97 20.57
N LEU A 81 8.88 -1.52 19.52
CA LEU A 81 8.74 -2.96 19.31
C LEU A 81 10.10 -3.65 19.12
N ALA A 82 11.02 -3.00 18.38
CA ALA A 82 12.37 -3.52 18.16
C ALA A 82 13.16 -3.72 19.46
N GLN A 83 12.90 -2.89 20.48
CA GLN A 83 13.57 -2.95 21.79
C GLN A 83 12.66 -3.49 22.91
N PHE A 84 11.47 -3.98 22.57
CA PHE A 84 10.44 -4.32 23.56
C PHE A 84 10.91 -5.34 24.60
N LYS A 85 11.69 -6.34 24.19
CA LYS A 85 12.26 -7.35 25.10
C LYS A 85 13.22 -6.72 26.12
N THR A 86 14.13 -5.87 25.66
CA THR A 86 15.13 -5.19 26.49
C THR A 86 14.46 -4.19 27.45
N ILE A 87 13.42 -3.50 26.97
CA ILE A 87 12.60 -2.60 27.80
C ILE A 87 11.90 -3.41 28.90
N MET A 88 11.19 -4.50 28.56
CA MET A 88 10.48 -5.36 29.52
C MET A 88 11.41 -6.05 30.53
N ALA A 89 12.65 -6.34 30.13
CA ALA A 89 13.68 -6.89 31.02
C ALA A 89 14.23 -5.86 32.03
N GLY A 90 13.90 -4.57 31.90
CA GLY A 90 14.39 -3.51 32.79
C GLY A 90 15.84 -3.11 32.51
N GLU A 91 16.40 -3.49 31.37
CA GLU A 91 17.80 -3.21 30.97
C GLU A 91 17.96 -1.80 30.36
N THR A 92 16.88 -1.02 30.28
CA THR A 92 16.86 0.34 29.74
C THR A 92 16.43 1.36 30.80
N LEU A 93 16.66 2.64 30.53
CA LEU A 93 16.16 3.75 31.36
C LEU A 93 14.63 3.89 31.36
N LEU A 94 13.94 3.21 30.43
CA LEU A 94 12.49 3.26 30.30
C LEU A 94 11.83 2.31 31.30
N VAL A 95 10.80 2.80 31.99
CA VAL A 95 10.03 1.97 32.92
C VAL A 95 9.00 1.13 32.14
N PRO A 96 9.00 -0.22 32.25
CA PRO A 96 8.15 -1.09 31.45
C PRO A 96 6.65 -0.75 31.51
N ILE A 97 6.15 -0.43 32.70
CA ILE A 97 4.73 -0.12 32.90
C ILE A 97 4.31 1.17 32.20
N ILE A 98 5.20 2.16 32.14
CA ILE A 98 4.94 3.44 31.47
C ILE A 98 4.87 3.21 29.96
N VAL A 99 5.86 2.51 29.40
CA VAL A 99 5.89 2.19 27.97
C VAL A 99 4.66 1.38 27.55
N PHE A 100 4.22 0.44 28.39
CA PHE A 100 2.98 -0.31 28.13
C PHE A 100 1.75 0.59 28.10
N ILE A 101 1.60 1.50 29.07
CA ILE A 101 0.49 2.46 29.10
C ILE A 101 0.53 3.38 27.87
N ASP A 102 1.70 3.88 27.50
CA ASP A 102 1.88 4.73 26.31
C ASP A 102 1.47 4.00 25.03
N LEU A 103 1.86 2.72 24.87
CA LEU A 103 1.44 1.89 23.73
C LEU A 103 -0.08 1.68 23.68
N VAL A 104 -0.72 1.43 24.83
CA VAL A 104 -2.18 1.27 24.91
C VAL A 104 -2.87 2.58 24.53
N ILE A 105 -2.42 3.72 25.06
CA ILE A 105 -2.96 5.04 24.73
C ILE A 105 -2.76 5.34 23.24
N PHE A 106 -1.58 5.06 22.69
CA PHE A 106 -1.27 5.27 21.28
C PHE A 106 -2.19 4.48 20.36
N VAL A 107 -2.38 3.19 20.63
CA VAL A 107 -3.30 2.33 19.88
C VAL A 107 -4.76 2.78 20.07
N ALA A 108 -5.14 3.24 21.26
CA ALA A 108 -6.46 3.77 21.50
C ALA A 108 -6.73 5.03 20.66
N ILE A 109 -5.76 5.95 20.55
CA ILE A 109 -5.87 7.15 19.71
C ILE A 109 -6.10 6.76 18.24
N LEU A 110 -5.30 5.82 17.72
CA LEU A 110 -5.45 5.28 16.36
C LEU A 110 -6.86 4.68 16.14
N PHE A 111 -7.32 3.86 17.09
CA PHE A 111 -8.64 3.24 17.04
C PHE A 111 -9.77 4.28 17.04
N PHE A 112 -9.70 5.28 17.93
CA PHE A 112 -10.71 6.34 18.00
C PHE A 112 -10.69 7.24 16.77
N GLY A 113 -9.52 7.52 16.20
CA GLY A 113 -9.39 8.24 14.93
C GLY A 113 -10.11 7.51 13.79
N LEU A 114 -9.90 6.20 13.67
CA LEU A 114 -10.59 5.36 12.69
C LEU A 114 -12.10 5.29 12.95
N ALA A 115 -12.51 5.08 14.20
CA ALA A 115 -13.93 5.04 14.58
C ALA A 115 -14.65 6.35 14.26
N TYR A 116 -14.00 7.49 14.48
CA TYR A 116 -14.52 8.80 14.11
C TYR A 116 -14.69 8.95 12.58
N ALA A 117 -13.66 8.59 11.81
CA ALA A 117 -13.71 8.64 10.35
C ALA A 117 -14.83 7.76 9.78
N TRP A 118 -15.04 6.57 10.35
CA TRP A 118 -16.15 5.69 10.01
C TRP A 118 -17.50 6.33 10.34
N LYS A 119 -17.67 6.86 11.56
CA LYS A 119 -18.92 7.51 11.96
C LYS A 119 -19.26 8.71 11.06
N LYS A 120 -18.27 9.44 10.59
CA LYS A 120 -18.43 10.55 9.62
C LYS A 120 -18.76 10.10 8.20
N GLY A 121 -18.73 8.80 7.92
CA GLY A 121 -19.05 8.26 6.59
C GLY A 121 -17.95 8.50 5.56
N ILE A 122 -16.74 8.89 5.97
CA ILE A 122 -15.60 9.12 5.06
C ILE A 122 -15.19 7.81 4.38
N LEU A 123 -15.43 6.68 5.05
CA LEU A 123 -15.18 5.33 4.56
C LEU A 123 -16.35 4.73 3.75
N LYS A 124 -17.44 5.48 3.54
CA LYS A 124 -18.56 4.99 2.74
C LYS A 124 -18.23 5.14 1.26
N TRP A 125 -18.35 4.03 0.54
CA TRP A 125 -18.18 3.96 -0.89
C TRP A 125 -19.58 3.97 -1.53
N GLU A 126 -19.88 5.01 -2.28
CA GLU A 126 -20.96 5.02 -3.28
C GLU A 126 -20.33 5.01 -4.67
#